data_AF-A0AAD1XDE1-F1
#
_entry.id   AF-A0AAD1XDE1-F1
#
_cell.length_a   1.000
_cell.length_b   1.000
_cell.length_c   1.000
_cell.angle_alpha   90.00
_cell.angle_beta   90.00
_cell.angle_gamma   90.00
#
_symmetry.space_group_name_H-M   'P 1'
#
loop_
_entity.id
_entity.type
_entity.pdbx_description
1 polymer ?
#
loop_
_entity_poly.entity_id
_entity_poly.type
_entity_poly.pdbx_seq_one_letter_code
_entity_poly.pdbx_strand_id
1 'polypeptide(L)'
;MALFSTISYLEVPSLVVFFCLVSRFVQGFTSSMIQTTCYSIISVIYKEKKQQYMGYYEGSQGFGWAIGPAIGAILYSLFGFHWTFYILGSSMILTCLLMYIQIPNDINENDNLEQSMIDEGVNQVDKSSSIVKATYSELFKMKVFTLSAVCAGPSYYSYCYFEPVLPTRLQYFNISTAEIFLFFCIYPTGYLTSSWFLSFFTDRYYSKTLILQQFLSED
;
A
#
# COMPACT_ATOMS: atom_id res chain seq x y z
N MET A 1 -16.43 0.92 3.67
CA MET A 1 -17.25 1.69 2.70
C MET A 1 -18.74 1.65 3.03
N ALA A 2 -19.39 0.48 3.15
CA ALA A 2 -20.82 0.40 3.48
C ALA A 2 -21.21 1.08 4.81
N LEU A 3 -20.34 1.05 5.82
CA LEU A 3 -20.53 1.74 7.11
C LEU A 3 -20.73 3.26 6.97
N PHE A 4 -20.08 3.89 5.97
CA PHE A 4 -20.28 5.33 5.72
C PHE A 4 -21.68 5.64 5.17
N SER A 5 -22.28 4.71 4.42
CA SER A 5 -23.67 4.84 3.97
C SER A 5 -24.63 4.77 5.16
N THR A 6 -24.41 3.85 6.10
CA THR A 6 -25.27 3.73 7.29
C THR A 6 -25.15 4.93 8.25
N ILE A 7 -23.99 5.59 8.31
CA ILE A 7 -23.77 6.79 9.14
C ILE A 7 -24.65 7.97 8.66
N SER A 8 -24.98 8.04 7.37
CA SER A 8 -25.80 9.13 6.83
C SER A 8 -27.26 9.12 7.29
N TYR A 9 -27.73 8.02 7.90
CA TYR A 9 -29.06 7.95 8.52
C TYR A 9 -29.10 8.44 9.97
N LEU A 10 -27.95 8.79 10.56
CA LEU A 10 -27.86 9.31 11.92
C LEU A 10 -28.06 10.83 11.91
N GLU A 11 -29.11 11.31 12.57
CA GLU A 11 -29.40 12.75 12.68
C GLU A 11 -28.60 13.46 13.79
N VAL A 12 -28.02 12.69 14.73
CA VAL A 12 -27.30 13.24 15.89
C VAL A 12 -25.82 13.53 15.54
N PRO A 13 -25.37 14.80 15.53
CA PRO A 13 -24.03 15.16 15.04
C PRO A 13 -22.88 14.53 15.82
N SER A 14 -23.00 14.37 17.14
CA SER A 14 -21.96 13.78 17.98
C SER A 14 -21.72 12.30 17.67
N LEU A 15 -22.80 11.54 17.40
CA LEU A 15 -22.71 10.15 16.99
C LEU A 15 -22.11 10.01 15.59
N VAL A 16 -22.50 10.88 14.65
CA VAL A 16 -21.92 10.90 13.29
C VAL A 16 -20.41 11.07 13.33
N VAL A 17 -19.91 12.03 14.11
CA VAL A 17 -18.46 12.27 14.24
C VAL A 17 -17.75 11.06 14.86
N PHE A 18 -18.30 10.48 15.94
CA PHE A 18 -17.71 9.32 16.59
C PHE A 18 -17.61 8.11 15.65
N PHE A 19 -18.71 7.73 14.99
CA PHE A 19 -18.71 6.59 14.05
C PHE A 19 -17.83 6.84 12.83
N CYS A 20 -17.76 8.09 12.35
CA CYS A 20 -16.85 8.47 11.27
C CYS A 20 -15.39 8.28 11.67
N LEU A 21 -15.01 8.71 12.89
CA LEU A 21 -13.66 8.57 13.41
C LEU A 21 -13.26 7.10 13.54
N VAL A 22 -14.13 6.27 14.13
CA VAL A 22 -13.91 4.82 14.26
C VAL A 22 -13.78 4.18 12.87
N SER A 23 -14.66 4.52 11.93
CA SER A 23 -14.61 3.97 10.57
C SER A 23 -13.33 4.35 9.83
N ARG A 24 -12.84 5.59 10.00
CA ARG A 24 -11.55 6.03 9.43
C ARG A 24 -10.36 5.31 10.05
N PHE A 25 -10.39 5.08 11.36
CA PHE A 25 -9.35 4.30 12.04
C PHE A 25 -9.30 2.87 11.51
N VAL A 26 -10.45 2.19 11.43
CA VAL A 26 -10.54 0.83 10.89
C VAL A 26 -10.09 0.78 9.42
N GLN A 27 -10.49 1.78 8.62
CA GLN A 27 -10.06 1.87 7.23
C GLN A 27 -8.53 2.02 7.11
N GLY A 28 -7.93 2.92 7.90
CA GLY A 28 -6.47 3.11 7.89
C GLY A 28 -5.71 1.87 8.35
N PHE A 29 -6.18 1.24 9.42
CA PHE A 29 -5.61 -0.02 9.94
C PHE A 29 -5.70 -1.16 8.93
N THR A 30 -6.85 -1.32 8.28
CA THR A 30 -7.03 -2.34 7.24
C THR A 30 -6.14 -2.06 6.03
N SER A 31 -5.99 -0.79 5.64
CA SER A 31 -5.14 -0.39 4.52
C SER A 31 -3.67 -0.71 4.75
N SER A 32 -3.15 -0.49 5.97
CA SER A 32 -1.75 -0.81 6.28
C SER A 32 -1.51 -2.32 6.29
N MET A 33 -2.44 -3.09 6.86
CA MET A 33 -2.37 -4.55 6.84
C MET A 33 -2.31 -5.09 5.41
N ILE A 34 -3.22 -4.66 4.54
CA ILE A 34 -3.26 -5.10 3.14
C ILE A 34 -1.93 -4.76 2.45
N GLN A 35 -1.43 -3.53 2.62
CA GLN A 35 -0.20 -3.11 1.98
C GLN A 35 1.00 -3.98 2.44
N THR A 36 1.15 -4.20 3.75
CA THR A 36 2.23 -5.05 4.29
C THR A 36 2.13 -6.48 3.78
N THR A 37 0.94 -7.07 3.77
CA THR A 37 0.72 -8.43 3.28
C THR A 37 1.03 -8.55 1.79
N CYS A 38 0.60 -7.61 0.95
CA CYS A 38 0.92 -7.60 -0.49
C CYS A 38 2.43 -7.61 -0.73
N TYR A 39 3.18 -6.74 -0.04
CA TYR A 39 4.64 -6.71 -0.14
C TYR A 39 5.30 -8.01 0.31
N SER A 40 4.80 -8.61 1.40
CA SER A 40 5.28 -9.90 1.90
C SER A 40 5.07 -11.01 0.88
N ILE A 41 3.85 -11.16 0.36
CA ILE A 41 3.49 -12.17 -0.64
C ILE A 41 4.37 -12.03 -1.90
N ILE A 42 4.54 -10.81 -2.41
CA ILE A 42 5.39 -10.57 -3.59
C ILE A 42 6.85 -10.99 -3.31
N SER A 43 7.36 -10.74 -2.10
CA SER A 43 8.73 -11.09 -1.73
C SER A 43 8.96 -12.60 -1.61
N VAL A 44 7.93 -13.35 -1.19
CA VAL A 44 7.98 -14.81 -1.02
C VAL A 44 7.83 -15.52 -2.37
N ILE A 45 6.86 -15.12 -3.19
CA ILE A 45 6.57 -15.78 -4.48
C ILE A 45 7.65 -15.45 -5.52
N TYR A 46 8.11 -14.19 -5.59
CA TYR A 46 8.99 -13.71 -6.66
C TYR A 46 10.39 -13.36 -6.15
N LYS A 47 11.08 -14.30 -5.47
CA LYS A 47 12.40 -14.07 -4.84
C LYS A 47 13.44 -13.44 -5.79
N GLU A 48 13.54 -13.92 -7.04
CA GLU A 48 14.53 -13.43 -8.01
C GLU A 48 14.18 -12.08 -8.64
N LYS A 49 12.89 -11.76 -8.77
CA LYS A 49 12.39 -10.56 -9.47
C LYS A 49 11.54 -9.67 -8.58
N LYS A 50 11.74 -9.72 -7.26
CA LYS A 50 10.89 -9.06 -6.26
C LYS A 50 10.72 -7.56 -6.54
N GLN A 51 11.79 -6.85 -6.92
CA GLN A 51 11.73 -5.41 -7.21
C GLN A 51 10.88 -5.09 -8.43
N GLN A 52 10.92 -5.93 -9.48
CA GLN A 52 10.11 -5.75 -10.68
C GLN A 52 8.61 -5.91 -10.37
N TYR A 53 8.25 -6.97 -9.63
CA TYR A 53 6.86 -7.23 -9.25
C TYR A 53 6.33 -6.22 -8.22
N MET A 54 7.16 -5.77 -7.27
CA MET A 54 6.82 -4.64 -6.40
C MET A 54 6.58 -3.36 -7.19
N GLY A 55 7.35 -3.13 -8.25
CA GLY A 55 7.14 -2.01 -9.16
C GLY A 55 5.85 -2.07 -9.97
N TYR A 56 5.44 -3.26 -10.43
CA TYR A 56 4.14 -3.45 -11.06
C TYR A 56 2.98 -3.23 -10.08
N TYR A 57 3.14 -3.68 -8.83
CA TYR A 57 2.20 -3.43 -7.76
C TYR A 57 2.04 -1.92 -7.50
N GLU A 58 3.14 -1.19 -7.31
CA GLU A 58 3.13 0.26 -7.12
C GLU A 58 2.56 1.00 -8.33
N GLY A 59 2.89 0.58 -9.56
CA GLY A 59 2.30 1.14 -10.77
C GLY A 59 0.77 0.97 -10.80
N SER A 60 0.28 -0.21 -10.42
CA SER A 60 -1.16 -0.49 -10.32
C SER A 60 -1.82 0.35 -9.23
N GLN A 61 -1.14 0.56 -8.10
CA GLN A 61 -1.61 1.43 -7.02
C GLN A 61 -1.74 2.89 -7.47
N GLY A 62 -0.72 3.41 -8.18
CA GLY A 62 -0.75 4.75 -8.78
C GLY A 62 -1.89 4.93 -9.79
N PHE A 63 -2.13 3.92 -10.63
CA PHE A 63 -3.26 3.91 -11.57
C PHE A 63 -4.61 3.97 -10.84
N GLY A 64 -4.76 3.19 -9.76
CA GLY A 64 -5.93 3.23 -8.89
C GLY A 64 -6.17 4.61 -8.27
N TRP A 65 -5.11 5.28 -7.80
CA TRP A 65 -5.21 6.64 -7.27
C TRP A 65 -5.62 7.68 -8.32
N ALA A 66 -5.18 7.52 -9.58
CA ALA A 66 -5.57 8.41 -10.66
C ALA A 66 -7.05 8.29 -11.04
N ILE A 67 -7.54 7.06 -11.18
CA ILE A 67 -8.87 6.78 -11.74
C ILE A 67 -9.95 6.70 -10.66
N GLY A 68 -9.58 6.35 -9.43
CA GLY A 68 -10.50 6.20 -8.30
C GLY A 68 -11.46 7.38 -8.09
N PRO A 69 -10.97 8.62 -7.97
CA PRO A 69 -11.83 9.80 -7.81
C PRO A 69 -12.79 10.03 -8.98
N ALA A 70 -12.34 9.79 -10.21
CA ALA A 70 -13.16 9.98 -11.40
C ALA A 70 -14.32 8.97 -11.44
N ILE A 71 -14.04 7.68 -11.19
CA ILE A 71 -15.08 6.64 -11.09
C ILE A 71 -16.03 6.97 -9.94
N GLY A 72 -15.52 7.36 -8.77
CA GLY A 72 -16.34 7.73 -7.62
C GLY A 72 -17.28 8.91 -7.90
N ALA A 73 -16.78 9.93 -8.59
CA ALA A 73 -17.58 11.11 -8.96
C ALA A 73 -18.68 10.78 -9.98
N ILE A 74 -18.39 9.94 -10.97
CA ILE A 74 -19.38 9.49 -11.97
C ILE A 74 -20.46 8.61 -11.30
N LEU A 75 -20.07 7.69 -10.42
CA LEU A 75 -21.04 6.88 -9.68
C LEU A 75 -21.93 7.77 -8.80
N TYR A 76 -21.33 8.76 -8.13
CA TYR A 76 -22.05 9.70 -7.29
C TYR A 76 -23.08 10.52 -8.08
N SER A 77 -22.74 10.99 -9.28
CA SER A 77 -23.66 11.79 -10.10
C SER A 77 -24.83 10.99 -10.67
N LEU A 78 -24.63 9.69 -10.96
CA LEU A 78 -25.66 8.83 -11.54
C LEU A 78 -26.56 8.16 -10.50
N PHE A 79 -25.99 7.66 -9.41
CA PHE A 79 -26.69 6.82 -8.43
C PHE A 79 -26.90 7.50 -7.07
N GLY A 80 -26.32 8.68 -6.87
CA GLY A 80 -26.38 9.40 -5.60
C GLY A 80 -25.49 8.79 -4.52
N PHE A 81 -25.55 9.37 -3.32
CA PHE A 81 -24.64 9.05 -2.22
C PHE A 81 -24.73 7.57 -1.78
N HIS A 82 -25.91 7.10 -1.37
CA HIS A 82 -26.06 5.78 -0.74
C HIS A 82 -25.68 4.63 -1.67
N TRP A 83 -26.17 4.64 -2.90
CA TRP A 83 -25.90 3.58 -3.88
C TRP A 83 -24.42 3.54 -4.31
N THR A 84 -23.76 4.69 -4.43
CA THR A 84 -22.32 4.74 -4.71
C THR A 84 -21.51 3.97 -3.66
N PHE A 85 -21.82 4.15 -2.37
CA PHE A 85 -21.13 3.43 -1.30
C PHE A 85 -21.43 1.93 -1.27
N TYR A 86 -22.65 1.51 -1.64
CA TYR A 86 -22.98 0.09 -1.75
C TYR A 86 -22.26 -0.58 -2.93
N ILE A 87 -22.21 0.07 -4.10
CA ILE A 87 -21.51 -0.45 -5.28
C ILE A 87 -20.00 -0.58 -4.99
N LEU A 88 -19.38 0.47 -4.45
CA LEU A 88 -17.96 0.42 -4.07
C LEU A 88 -17.68 -0.58 -2.95
N GLY A 89 -18.60 -0.73 -2.00
CA GLY A 89 -18.48 -1.74 -0.95
C GLY A 89 -18.53 -3.17 -1.52
N SER A 90 -19.46 -3.43 -2.42
CA SER A 90 -19.62 -4.74 -3.06
C SER A 90 -18.43 -5.08 -3.97
N SER A 91 -17.88 -4.10 -4.70
CA SER A 91 -16.71 -4.35 -5.54
C SER A 91 -15.47 -4.72 -4.73
N MET A 92 -15.28 -4.12 -3.55
CA MET A 92 -14.19 -4.49 -2.63
C MET A 92 -14.33 -5.93 -2.11
N ILE A 93 -15.56 -6.35 -1.76
CA ILE A 93 -15.83 -7.73 -1.32
C ILE A 93 -15.53 -8.72 -2.47
N LEU A 94 -15.94 -8.38 -3.69
CA LEU A 94 -15.65 -9.20 -4.87
C LEU A 94 -14.14 -9.34 -5.11
N THR A 95 -13.38 -8.25 -5.02
CA THR A 95 -11.92 -8.29 -5.14
C THR A 95 -11.27 -9.15 -4.06
N CYS A 96 -11.76 -9.06 -2.83
CA CYS A 96 -11.29 -9.92 -1.73
C CYS A 96 -11.54 -11.41 -2.02
N LEU A 97 -12.72 -11.75 -2.53
CA LEU A 97 -13.06 -13.11 -2.94
C LEU A 97 -12.15 -13.62 -4.08
N LEU A 98 -11.89 -12.77 -5.08
CA LEU A 98 -11.00 -13.10 -6.19
C LEU A 98 -9.57 -13.33 -5.72
N MET A 99 -9.05 -12.49 -4.81
CA MET A 99 -7.73 -12.70 -4.20
C MET A 99 -7.69 -14.03 -3.44
N TYR A 100 -8.70 -14.33 -2.64
CA TYR A 100 -8.76 -15.59 -1.87
C TYR A 100 -8.69 -16.84 -2.77
N ILE A 101 -9.29 -16.79 -3.96
CA ILE A 101 -9.26 -17.90 -4.92
C ILE A 101 -7.92 -17.97 -5.67
N GLN A 102 -7.31 -16.82 -5.99
CA GLN A 102 -6.10 -16.75 -6.80
C GLN A 102 -4.81 -17.01 -6.03
N ILE A 103 -4.78 -16.71 -4.73
CA ILE A 103 -3.62 -16.93 -3.86
C ILE A 103 -3.43 -18.47 -3.73
N PRO A 104 -2.35 -19.03 -4.31
CA PRO A 104 -2.10 -20.47 -4.24
C PRO A 104 -1.83 -20.92 -2.80
N ASN A 105 -2.37 -22.07 -2.38
CA ASN A 105 -2.22 -22.58 -1.01
C ASN A 105 -0.77 -22.95 -0.65
N ASP A 106 0.08 -23.13 -1.65
CA ASP A 106 1.51 -23.44 -1.58
C ASP A 106 2.36 -22.31 -0.96
N ILE A 107 1.84 -21.08 -0.87
CA ILE A 107 2.51 -20.01 -0.11
C ILE A 107 2.50 -20.33 1.39
N ASN A 108 1.41 -20.91 1.90
CA ASN A 108 1.32 -21.32 3.31
C ASN A 108 2.27 -22.46 3.64
N GLU A 109 2.56 -23.37 2.70
CA GLU A 109 3.52 -24.45 2.94
C GLU A 109 4.95 -23.92 3.01
N ASN A 110 5.34 -22.97 2.16
CA ASN A 110 6.67 -22.34 2.23
C ASN A 110 6.83 -21.44 3.45
N ASP A 111 5.78 -20.74 3.90
CA ASP A 111 5.82 -19.94 5.13
C ASP A 111 5.91 -20.86 6.34
N ASN A 112 5.16 -21.98 6.39
CA ASN A 112 5.29 -22.98 7.45
C ASN A 112 6.64 -23.70 7.42
N LEU A 113 7.23 -23.94 6.25
CA LEU A 113 8.56 -24.53 6.10
C LEU A 113 9.65 -23.54 6.54
N GLU A 114 9.62 -22.27 6.12
CA GLU A 114 10.53 -21.24 6.62
C GLU A 114 10.33 -21.01 8.12
N GLN A 115 9.10 -20.95 8.63
CA GLN A 115 8.80 -20.85 10.07
C GLN A 115 9.30 -22.08 10.84
N SER A 116 9.14 -23.29 10.30
CA SER A 116 9.64 -24.52 10.91
C SER A 116 11.17 -24.64 10.85
N MET A 117 11.82 -24.13 9.79
CA MET A 117 13.28 -24.02 9.70
C MET A 117 13.82 -22.94 10.63
N ILE A 118 13.06 -21.86 10.87
CA ILE A 118 13.36 -20.84 11.88
C ILE A 118 13.22 -21.46 13.28
N ASP A 119 12.14 -22.18 13.57
CA ASP A 119 11.91 -22.82 14.88
C ASP A 119 12.87 -24.00 15.16
N GLU A 120 13.25 -24.79 14.16
CA GLU A 120 14.29 -25.83 14.29
C GLU A 120 15.69 -25.24 14.41
N GLY A 121 15.98 -24.15 13.68
CA GLY A 121 17.21 -23.38 13.82
C GLY A 121 17.34 -22.71 15.20
N VAL A 122 16.24 -22.20 15.77
CA VAL A 122 16.18 -21.63 17.13
C VAL A 122 16.59 -22.66 18.19
N ASN A 123 16.12 -23.91 18.07
CA ASN A 123 16.45 -24.96 19.03
C ASN A 123 17.92 -25.44 19.00
N GLN A 124 18.62 -25.31 17.87
CA GLN A 124 20.07 -25.60 17.80
C GLN A 124 20.95 -24.40 18.16
N VAL A 125 20.44 -23.17 17.98
CA VAL A 125 21.20 -21.92 18.17
C VAL A 125 21.23 -21.44 19.63
N ASP A 126 20.35 -21.97 20.50
CA ASP A 126 20.28 -21.68 21.94
C ASP A 126 21.59 -21.94 22.72
N LYS A 127 22.59 -22.62 22.12
CA LYS A 127 23.88 -22.85 22.77
C LYS A 127 25.05 -21.99 22.28
N SER A 128 24.93 -21.18 21.22
CA SER A 128 26.11 -20.42 20.76
C SER A 128 25.92 -19.11 19.97
N SER A 129 24.73 -18.68 19.55
CA SER A 129 24.63 -17.35 18.91
C SER A 129 23.23 -16.77 18.96
N SER A 130 22.96 -15.98 19.98
CA SER A 130 21.82 -15.07 20.13
C SER A 130 21.25 -14.60 18.78
N ILE A 131 20.07 -15.11 18.41
CA ILE A 131 19.23 -14.47 17.42
C ILE A 131 18.92 -13.09 18.00
N VAL A 132 19.55 -12.05 17.44
CA VAL A 132 19.34 -10.67 17.88
C VAL A 132 17.87 -10.37 17.60
N LYS A 133 17.01 -10.49 18.63
CA LYS A 133 15.71 -9.84 18.65
C LYS A 133 16.00 -8.35 18.47
N ALA A 134 15.95 -7.88 17.24
CA ALA A 134 16.19 -6.48 16.92
C ALA A 134 15.22 -5.65 17.77
N THR A 135 15.75 -5.04 18.81
CA THR A 135 14.96 -4.20 19.69
C THR A 135 14.52 -2.99 18.85
N TYR A 136 13.32 -2.45 19.03
CA TYR A 136 12.85 -1.29 18.24
C TYR A 136 13.90 -0.15 18.17
N SER A 137 14.67 0.03 19.25
CA SER A 137 15.78 0.99 19.32
C SER A 137 16.96 0.68 18.38
N GLU A 138 17.19 -0.58 18.01
CA GLU A 138 18.23 -0.99 17.06
C GLU A 138 17.79 -0.80 15.61
N LEU A 139 16.49 -0.95 15.33
CA LEU A 139 15.93 -0.66 14.01
C LEU A 139 16.16 0.81 13.62
N PHE A 140 15.95 1.74 14.55
CA PHE A 140 16.25 3.17 14.35
C PHE A 140 17.74 3.51 14.23
N LYS A 141 18.64 2.58 14.54
CA LYS A 141 20.09 2.76 14.31
C LYS A 141 20.52 2.33 12.90
N MET A 142 19.66 1.59 12.18
CA MET A 142 19.94 1.21 10.80
C MET A 142 19.81 2.40 9.88
N LYS A 143 20.91 2.75 9.18
CA LYS A 143 20.98 3.91 8.28
C LYS A 143 19.89 3.89 7.20
N VAL A 144 19.59 2.71 6.65
CA VAL A 144 18.58 2.54 5.59
C VAL A 144 17.16 2.83 6.11
N PHE A 145 16.83 2.30 7.29
CA PHE A 145 15.51 2.51 7.90
C PHE A 145 15.31 3.98 8.26
N THR A 146 16.27 4.59 8.95
CA THR A 146 16.16 5.99 9.39
C THR A 146 16.15 6.96 8.20
N LEU A 147 16.93 6.69 7.15
CA LEU A 147 16.87 7.46 5.91
C LEU A 147 15.49 7.35 5.25
N SER A 148 14.92 6.13 5.17
CA SER A 148 13.58 5.94 4.62
C SER A 148 12.50 6.67 5.43
N ALA A 149 12.60 6.68 6.75
CA ALA A 149 11.66 7.39 7.63
C ALA A 149 11.76 8.92 7.47
N VAL A 150 12.99 9.45 7.39
CA VAL A 150 13.25 10.89 7.21
C VAL A 150 12.80 11.37 5.83
N CYS A 151 12.90 10.54 4.79
CA CYS A 151 12.43 10.90 3.45
C CYS A 151 10.92 10.71 3.29
N ALA A 152 10.37 9.57 3.73
CA ALA A 152 8.97 9.23 3.50
C ALA A 152 8.02 10.10 4.33
N GLY A 153 8.35 10.38 5.60
CA GLY A 153 7.47 11.15 6.50
C GLY A 153 7.06 12.52 5.92
N PRO A 154 8.00 13.39 5.54
CA PRO A 154 7.69 14.69 4.94
C PRO A 154 6.95 14.59 3.60
N SER A 155 7.26 13.60 2.78
CA SER A 155 6.57 13.36 1.52
C SER A 155 5.09 13.03 1.73
N TYR A 156 4.77 12.13 2.67
CA TYR A 156 3.38 11.79 3.01
C TYR A 156 2.64 12.95 3.68
N TYR A 157 3.31 13.73 4.52
CA TYR A 157 2.72 14.94 5.10
C TYR A 157 2.31 15.95 4.02
N SER A 158 3.20 16.20 3.05
CA SER A 158 2.93 17.10 1.93
C SER A 158 1.73 16.62 1.09
N TYR A 159 1.64 15.30 0.87
CA TYR A 159 0.50 14.69 0.18
C TYR A 159 -0.82 14.88 0.94
N CYS A 160 -0.83 14.61 2.26
CA CYS A 160 -2.02 14.76 3.10
C CYS A 160 -2.51 16.20 3.19
N TYR A 161 -1.63 17.19 3.03
CA TYR A 161 -2.02 18.59 2.98
C TYR A 161 -2.59 18.97 1.60
N PHE A 162 -2.01 18.43 0.53
CA PHE A 162 -2.43 18.73 -0.84
C PHE A 162 -3.85 18.23 -1.14
N GLU A 163 -4.15 17.00 -0.78
CA GLU A 163 -5.41 16.32 -1.12
C GLU A 163 -6.69 17.08 -0.69
N PRO A 164 -6.86 17.55 0.56
CA PRO A 164 -8.06 18.29 0.97
C PRO A 164 -8.04 19.78 0.61
N VAL A 165 -6.86 20.39 0.48
CA VAL A 165 -6.73 21.84 0.25
C VAL A 165 -6.93 22.20 -1.22
N LEU A 166 -6.43 21.37 -2.13
CA LEU A 166 -6.47 21.64 -3.57
C LEU A 166 -7.90 21.84 -4.12
N PRO A 167 -8.90 20.96 -3.86
CA PRO A 167 -10.26 21.17 -4.36
C PRO A 167 -10.87 22.47 -3.83
N THR A 168 -10.70 22.74 -2.54
CA THR A 168 -11.28 23.89 -1.85
C THR A 168 -10.74 25.21 -2.42
N ARG A 169 -9.45 25.24 -2.75
CA ARG A 169 -8.82 26.43 -3.38
C ARG A 169 -9.22 26.58 -4.84
N LEU A 170 -9.34 25.51 -5.60
CA LEU A 170 -9.73 25.56 -7.02
C LEU A 170 -11.20 25.98 -7.19
N GLN A 171 -12.09 25.57 -6.27
CA GLN A 171 -13.48 26.03 -6.25
C GLN A 171 -13.59 27.55 -6.04
N TYR A 172 -12.70 28.16 -5.25
CA TYR A 172 -12.66 29.62 -5.07
C TYR A 172 -12.35 30.36 -6.37
N PHE A 173 -11.61 29.74 -7.29
CA PHE A 173 -11.27 30.33 -8.60
C PHE A 173 -12.33 30.06 -9.69
N ASN A 174 -13.50 29.49 -9.36
CA ASN A 174 -14.55 29.10 -10.33
C ASN A 174 -14.04 28.19 -11.47
N ILE A 175 -13.02 27.38 -11.19
CA ILE A 175 -12.41 26.44 -12.13
C ILE A 175 -13.35 25.24 -12.35
N SER A 176 -13.41 24.72 -13.59
CA SER A 176 -14.29 23.61 -13.94
C SER A 176 -13.90 22.32 -13.21
N THR A 177 -14.88 21.45 -12.90
CA THR A 177 -14.63 20.15 -12.25
C THR A 177 -13.61 19.31 -13.03
N ALA A 178 -13.60 19.41 -14.36
CA ALA A 178 -12.63 18.71 -15.22
C ALA A 178 -11.18 19.16 -14.99
N GLU A 179 -10.96 20.44 -14.76
CA GLU A 179 -9.62 21.01 -14.52
C GLU A 179 -9.11 20.64 -13.12
N ILE A 180 -10.01 20.58 -12.13
CA ILE A 180 -9.68 20.05 -10.80
C ILE A 180 -9.15 18.62 -10.92
N PHE A 181 -9.78 17.76 -11.71
CA PHE A 181 -9.31 16.40 -11.94
C PHE A 181 -7.92 16.36 -12.60
N LEU A 182 -7.60 17.27 -13.53
CA LEU A 182 -6.27 17.34 -14.12
C LEU A 182 -5.20 17.58 -13.06
N PHE A 183 -5.44 18.48 -12.10
CA PHE A 183 -4.51 18.72 -10.99
C PHE A 183 -4.35 17.49 -10.09
N PHE A 184 -5.42 16.74 -9.84
CA PHE A 184 -5.36 15.48 -9.09
C PHE A 184 -4.58 14.39 -9.82
N CYS A 185 -4.55 14.38 -11.15
CA CYS A 185 -3.80 13.40 -11.96
C CYS A 185 -2.29 13.66 -12.00
N ILE A 186 -1.80 14.86 -11.68
CA ILE A 186 -0.37 15.19 -11.74
C ILE A 186 0.45 14.33 -10.76
N TYR A 187 -0.07 14.13 -9.54
CA TYR A 187 0.65 13.38 -8.52
C TYR A 187 0.73 11.87 -8.82
N PRO A 188 -0.38 11.16 -9.11
CA PRO A 188 -0.33 9.76 -9.49
C PRO A 188 0.49 9.50 -10.76
N THR A 189 0.48 10.40 -11.74
CA THR A 189 1.29 10.23 -12.96
C THR A 189 2.79 10.33 -12.67
N GLY A 190 3.22 11.25 -11.80
CA GLY A 190 4.61 11.31 -11.33
C GLY A 190 5.02 10.06 -10.54
N TYR A 191 4.12 9.51 -9.75
CA TYR A 191 4.35 8.26 -9.02
C TYR A 191 4.42 7.04 -9.95
N LEU A 192 3.56 6.97 -10.97
CA LEU A 192 3.57 5.95 -12.03
C LEU A 192 4.89 5.95 -12.80
N THR A 193 5.34 7.11 -13.27
CA THR A 193 6.61 7.22 -14.02
C THR A 193 7.81 6.87 -13.15
N SER A 194 7.80 7.29 -11.88
CA SER A 194 8.87 6.96 -10.92
C SER A 194 8.95 5.45 -10.64
N SER A 195 7.79 4.81 -10.43
CA SER A 195 7.71 3.37 -10.15
C SER A 195 8.17 2.53 -11.35
N TRP A 196 7.75 2.91 -12.56
CA TRP A 196 8.24 2.28 -13.80
C TRP A 196 9.74 2.46 -13.99
N PHE A 197 10.25 3.67 -13.75
CA PHE A 197 11.67 3.98 -13.89
C PHE A 197 12.51 3.17 -12.90
N LEU A 198 12.12 3.11 -11.63
CA LEU A 198 12.78 2.28 -10.61
C LEU A 198 12.78 0.81 -11.02
N SER A 199 11.64 0.28 -11.48
CA SER A 199 11.55 -1.12 -11.92
C SER A 199 12.55 -1.44 -13.04
N PHE A 200 12.59 -0.58 -14.06
CA PHE A 200 13.46 -0.79 -15.22
C PHE A 200 14.95 -0.70 -14.90
N PHE A 201 15.35 0.27 -14.06
CA PHE A 201 16.77 0.46 -13.71
C PHE A 201 17.27 -0.57 -12.70
N THR A 202 16.43 -0.97 -11.76
CA THR A 202 16.83 -1.91 -10.70
C THR A 202 17.10 -3.30 -11.27
N ASP A 203 16.31 -3.76 -12.25
CA ASP A 203 16.57 -5.03 -12.96
C ASP A 203 17.96 -5.07 -13.62
N ARG A 204 18.40 -3.94 -14.18
CA ARG A 204 19.70 -3.85 -14.88
C ARG A 204 20.90 -3.74 -13.94
N TYR A 205 20.71 -3.25 -12.72
CA TYR A 205 21.78 -3.03 -11.74
C TYR A 205 21.89 -4.19 -10.74
N TYR A 206 20.78 -4.71 -10.21
CA TYR A 206 20.79 -5.82 -9.24
C TYR A 206 21.19 -7.16 -9.86
N SER A 207 20.79 -7.44 -11.11
CA SER A 207 21.28 -8.63 -11.84
C SER A 207 22.81 -8.69 -11.86
N LYS A 208 23.49 -7.54 -11.94
CA LYS A 208 24.97 -7.49 -11.94
C LYS A 208 25.58 -7.66 -10.55
N THR A 209 24.98 -7.07 -9.50
CA THR A 209 25.50 -7.17 -8.13
C THR A 209 25.29 -8.55 -7.52
N LEU A 210 24.19 -9.24 -7.84
CA LEU A 210 23.92 -10.60 -7.35
C LEU A 210 24.87 -11.64 -7.97
N ILE A 211 25.16 -11.50 -9.28
CA ILE A 211 26.19 -12.30 -9.97
C ILE A 211 27.58 -12.05 -9.35
N LEU A 212 27.91 -10.80 -9.02
CA LEU A 212 29.18 -10.45 -8.37
C LEU A 212 29.28 -11.01 -6.94
N GLN A 213 28.19 -11.05 -6.17
CA GLN A 213 28.19 -11.64 -4.83
C GLN A 213 28.32 -13.17 -4.86
N GLN A 214 27.71 -13.85 -5.84
CA GLN A 214 27.93 -15.30 -6.05
C GLN A 214 29.38 -15.61 -6.43
N PHE A 215 29.98 -14.81 -7.32
CA PHE A 215 31.39 -14.96 -7.70
C PHE A 215 32.38 -14.70 -6.55
N LEU A 216 32.03 -13.84 -5.58
CA LEU A 216 32.88 -13.54 -4.43
C LEU A 216 32.71 -14.51 -3.26
N SER A 217 31.75 -15.44 -3.33
CA SER A 217 31.52 -16.48 -2.31
C SER A 217 32.08 -17.86 -2.68
N GLU A 218 32.66 -18.01 -3.88
CA GLU A 218 33.29 -19.25 -4.36
C GLU A 218 34.83 -19.28 -4.19
N ASP A 219 35.43 -18.24 -3.61
CA ASP A 219 36.86 -18.18 -3.22
C ASP A 219 37.03 -18.19 -1.69
#